data_AF-A0A3E0VTB3-F1
#
_entry.id   AF-A0A3E0VTB3-F1
#
_cell.length_a   1.000
_cell.length_b   1.000
_cell.length_c   1.000
_cell.angle_alpha   90.00
_cell.angle_beta   90.00
_cell.angle_gamma   90.00
#
_symmetry.space_group_name_H-M   'P 1'
#
loop_
_entity.id
_entity.type
_entity.pdbx_description
1 polymer ?
#
loop_
_entity_poly.entity_id
_entity_poly.type
_entity_poly.pdbx_seq_one_letter_code
_entity_poly.pdbx_strand_id
1 'polypeptide(L)' 'MGPASGWAGRSVTVRASRSGDAVTIRARVDEEMWRLVRVAPLRPEAVVSAGPFCCAPSRAGLVVLFTSWRTTDADISLHP' A
#
# COMPACT_ATOMS: atom_id res chain seq x y z
N MET A 1 7.41 -5.13 18.56
CA MET A 1 8.13 -4.27 17.59
C MET A 1 7.86 -4.86 16.20
N GLY A 2 7.14 -4.16 15.34
CA GLY A 2 6.71 -4.68 14.02
C GLY A 2 7.72 -4.39 12.91
N PRO A 3 7.53 -4.95 11.70
CA PRO A 3 8.48 -4.89 10.58
C PRO A 3 8.84 -3.48 10.06
N ALA A 4 8.20 -2.43 10.58
CA ALA A 4 8.36 -1.02 10.18
C ALA A 4 9.18 -0.17 11.17
N SER A 5 9.83 -0.77 12.19
CA SER A 5 10.55 -0.02 13.22
C SER A 5 11.70 0.88 12.70
N GLY A 6 12.15 0.69 11.45
CA GLY A 6 13.18 1.51 10.80
C GLY A 6 12.69 2.46 9.70
N TRP A 7 11.38 2.67 9.56
CA TRP A 7 10.81 3.42 8.42
C TRP A 7 10.52 4.90 8.73
N ALA A 8 10.58 5.30 10.00
CA ALA A 8 10.27 6.64 10.44
C ALA A 8 11.15 7.70 9.73
N GLY A 9 10.52 8.76 9.23
CA GLY A 9 11.20 9.86 8.55
C GLY A 9 11.63 9.58 7.11
N ARG A 10 11.31 8.41 6.54
CA ARG A 10 11.70 8.01 5.18
C ARG A 10 10.49 7.97 4.23
N SER A 11 10.75 7.96 2.93
CA SER A 11 9.68 7.89 1.94
C SER A 11 9.16 6.47 1.84
N VAL A 12 7.88 6.26 2.16
CA VAL A 12 7.22 4.96 2.04
C VAL A 12 6.39 4.92 0.77
N THR A 13 6.64 3.93 -0.08
CA THR A 13 5.77 3.63 -1.22
C THR A 13 4.91 2.41 -0.89
N VAL A 14 3.60 2.54 -1.04
CA VAL A 14 2.64 1.44 -0.90
C VAL A 14 2.11 1.08 -2.29
N ARG A 15 2.09 -0.21 -2.61
CA ARG A 15 1.49 -0.76 -3.83
C ARG A 15 0.42 -1.77 -3.46
N ALA A 16 -0.80 -1.52 -3.93
CA ALA A 16 -1.86 -2.51 -3.96
C ALA A 16 -1.94 -3.10 -5.37
N SER A 17 -2.04 -4.43 -5.48
CA SER A 17 -2.17 -5.12 -6.76
C SER A 17 -3.29 -6.14 -6.66
N ARG A 18 -4.28 -6.03 -7.55
CA ARG A 18 -5.39 -6.97 -7.66
C ARG A 18 -5.02 -8.05 -8.66
N SER A 19 -5.24 -9.31 -8.30
CA SER A 19 -5.12 -10.45 -9.21
C SER A 19 -6.19 -11.47 -8.82
N GLY A 20 -7.00 -11.90 -9.79
CA GLY A 20 -8.12 -12.80 -9.55
C GLY A 20 -9.06 -12.31 -8.45
N ASP A 21 -9.16 -13.09 -7.39
CA ASP A 21 -10.03 -12.90 -6.22
C ASP A 21 -9.30 -12.32 -5.00
N ALA A 22 -8.13 -11.70 -5.20
CA ALA A 22 -7.32 -11.16 -4.11
C ALA A 22 -6.74 -9.78 -4.42
N VAL A 23 -6.41 -9.08 -3.34
CA VAL A 23 -5.54 -7.90 -3.35
C VAL A 23 -4.32 -8.16 -2.50
N THR A 24 -3.16 -7.92 -3.08
CA THR A 24 -1.87 -7.98 -2.39
C THR A 24 -1.37 -6.57 -2.15
N ILE A 25 -1.04 -6.26 -0.90
CA ILE A 25 -0.47 -4.99 -0.46
C ILE A 25 0.99 -5.22 -0.11
N ARG A 26 1.87 -4.50 -0.80
CA ARG A 26 3.30 -4.43 -0.51
C ARG A 26 3.70 -3.00 -0.19
N ALA A 27 4.78 -2.86 0.56
CA ALA A 27 5.37 -1.57 0.83
C ALA A 27 6.89 -1.66 0.77
N ARG A 28 7.52 -0.55 0.41
CA ARG A 28 8.97 -0.37 0.47
C ARG A 28 9.30 1.00 1.01
N VAL A 29 10.52 1.15 1.50
CA VAL A 29 11.08 2.44 1.90
C VAL A 29 12.16 2.82 0.93
N ASP A 30 12.09 4.05 0.43
CA ASP A 30 12.97 4.57 -0.61
C ASP A 30 13.04 3.54 -1.77
N GLU A 31 14.24 3.07 -2.11
CA GLU A 31 14.47 2.08 -3.17
C GLU A 31 14.76 0.66 -2.65
N GLU A 32 14.45 0.37 -1.38
CA GLU A 32 14.57 -0.99 -0.85
C GLU A 32 13.62 -1.98 -1.54
N MET A 33 13.89 -3.27 -1.33
CA MET A 33 13.03 -4.35 -1.80
C MET A 33 11.61 -4.24 -1.23
N TRP A 34 10.62 -4.59 -2.07
CA TRP A 34 9.23 -4.69 -1.67
C TRP A 34 9.02 -5.75 -0.59
N ARG A 35 8.36 -5.36 0.49
CA ARG A 35 7.97 -6.26 1.58
C ARG A 35 6.47 -6.51 1.54
N LEU A 36 6.05 -7.76 1.70
CA LEU A 36 4.64 -8.10 1.83
C LEU A 36 4.08 -7.53 3.13
N VAL A 37 2.97 -6.79 3.04
CA VAL A 37 2.24 -6.27 4.19
C VAL A 37 0.99 -7.12 4.45
N ARG A 38 0.22 -7.40 3.40
CA ARG A 38 -1.04 -8.14 3.50
C ARG A 38 -1.40 -8.79 2.17
N VAL A 39 -2.03 -9.95 2.24
CA VAL A 39 -2.90 -10.47 1.18
C VAL A 39 -4.30 -10.54 1.76
N ALA A 40 -5.31 -10.12 1.00
CA ALA A 40 -6.70 -10.15 1.42
C ALA A 40 -7.60 -10.61 0.26
N PRO A 41 -8.64 -11.41 0.54
CA PRO A 41 -9.67 -11.71 -0.46
C PRO A 41 -10.36 -10.45 -0.95
N LEU A 42 -10.62 -10.37 -2.25
CA LEU A 42 -11.41 -9.35 -2.92
C LEU A 42 -12.15 -9.99 -4.09
N ARG A 43 -13.48 -10.06 -3.99
CA ARG A 43 -14.33 -10.68 -5.03
C ARG A 43 -13.98 -10.16 -6.43
N PRO A 44 -13.83 -11.02 -7.46
CA PRO A 44 -13.45 -10.60 -8.83
C PRO A 44 -14.35 -9.53 -9.45
N GLU A 45 -15.62 -9.51 -9.08
CA GLU A 45 -16.65 -8.59 -9.55
C GLU A 45 -16.78 -7.31 -8.72
N ALA A 46 -16.00 -7.17 -7.64
CA ALA A 46 -16.06 -5.98 -6.79
C ALA A 46 -15.67 -4.72 -7.58
N VAL A 47 -16.56 -3.73 -7.56
CA VAL A 47 -16.28 -2.35 -7.99
C VAL A 47 -15.60 -1.63 -6.84
N VAL A 48 -14.38 -1.15 -7.06
CA VAL A 48 -13.54 -0.54 -6.02
C VAL A 48 -12.93 0.76 -6.51
N SER A 49 -12.74 1.70 -5.59
CA SER A 49 -11.92 2.89 -5.78
C SER A 49 -10.66 2.78 -4.92
N ALA A 50 -9.57 3.36 -5.39
CA ALA A 50 -8.34 3.46 -4.62
C ALA A 50 -7.85 4.91 -4.63
N GLY A 51 -7.25 5.34 -3.53
CA GLY A 51 -6.71 6.69 -3.39
C GLY A 51 -5.97 6.88 -2.06
N PRO A 52 -5.21 7.97 -1.92
CA PRO A 52 -4.67 8.39 -0.64
C PRO A 52 -5.78 8.59 0.40
N PHE A 53 -5.54 8.12 1.63
CA PHE A 53 -6.45 8.31 2.75
C PHE A 53 -5.66 8.71 3.99
N CYS A 54 -6.09 9.76 4.68
CA CYS A 54 -5.48 10.25 5.91
C CYS A 54 -6.53 10.34 7.00
N CYS A 55 -6.25 9.78 8.18
CA CYS A 55 -7.16 9.86 9.32
C CYS A 55 -6.38 10.01 10.63
N ALA A 56 -6.95 10.75 11.58
CA ALA A 56 -6.37 11.00 12.88
C ALA A 56 -7.44 10.77 13.96
N PRO A 57 -7.70 9.50 14.33
CA PRO A 57 -8.89 9.14 15.11
C PRO A 57 -8.87 9.67 16.55
N SER A 58 -7.70 9.94 17.12
CA SER A 58 -7.55 10.35 18.52
C SER A 58 -7.35 11.85 18.72
N ARG A 59 -6.85 12.59 17.71
CA ARG A 59 -6.60 14.04 17.80
C ARG A 59 -6.43 14.67 16.42
N ALA A 60 -6.73 15.96 16.32
CA ALA A 60 -6.45 16.77 15.13
C ALA A 60 -4.95 17.02 14.92
N GLY A 61 -4.59 17.55 13.75
CA GLY A 61 -3.23 18.03 13.44
C GLY A 61 -2.30 17.01 12.76
N LEU A 62 -2.80 15.84 12.34
CA LEU A 62 -2.02 14.95 11.49
C LEU A 62 -1.85 15.57 10.09
N VAL A 63 -0.59 15.78 9.70
CA VAL A 63 -0.23 16.22 8.35
C VAL A 63 0.52 15.10 7.66
N VAL A 64 0.05 14.70 6.48
CA VAL A 64 0.68 13.68 5.63
C VAL A 64 0.89 14.28 4.25
N LEU A 65 2.11 14.20 3.74
CA LEU A 65 2.42 14.57 2.36
C LEU A 65 2.37 13.31 1.47
N PHE A 66 1.41 13.27 0.56
CA PHE A 66 1.38 12.27 -0.51
C PHE A 66 2.15 12.82 -1.71
N THR A 67 3.32 12.25 -1.99
CA THR A 67 4.23 12.74 -3.04
C THR A 67 3.86 12.27 -4.45
N SER A 68 3.11 11.17 -4.57
CA SER A 68 2.67 10.60 -5.85
C SER A 68 1.44 9.70 -5.66
N TRP A 69 0.56 9.69 -6.66
CA TRP A 69 -0.54 8.74 -6.81
C TRP A 69 -0.61 8.26 -8.26
N ARG A 70 -0.62 6.94 -8.47
CA ARG A 70 -0.61 6.34 -9.81
C ARG A 70 -1.47 5.09 -9.84
N THR A 71 -2.19 4.91 -10.94
CA THR A 71 -2.82 3.64 -11.30
C THR A 71 -2.01 3.05 -12.44
N THR A 72 -1.58 1.81 -12.28
CA THR A 72 -0.78 1.06 -13.26
C THR A 72 -1.32 -0.36 -13.33
N ASP A 73 -0.79 -1.14 -14.27
CA ASP A 73 -1.07 -2.57 -14.32
C ASP A 73 -0.67 -3.27 -13.02
N ALA A 74 -1.34 -4.41 -12.79
CA ALA A 74 -1.06 -5.29 -11.67
C ALA A 74 0.41 -5.74 -11.69
N ASP A 75 0.96 -5.97 -10.52
CA ASP A 75 2.35 -6.35 -10.37
C ASP A 75 2.60 -7.78 -10.86
N ILE A 76 3.21 -7.90 -12.04
CA ILE A 76 3.54 -9.20 -12.65
C ILE A 76 4.57 -10.00 -11.85
N SER A 77 5.27 -9.37 -10.90
CA SER A 77 6.19 -10.09 -10.01
C SER A 77 5.44 -10.91 -8.95
N LEU A 78 4.12 -10.74 -8.81
CA LEU A 78 3.28 -11.52 -7.93
C LEU A 78 2.74 -12.72 -8.72
N HIS A 79 3.19 -13.92 -8.36
CA HIS A 79 2.84 -15.20 -8.99
C HIS A 79 3.42 -15.37 -10.42
N PRO A 80 4.72 -15.69 -10.54
CA PRO A 80 5.27 -16.22 -11.77
C PRO A 80 4.77 -17.63 -12.08
#